data_AF-A0A428XQX5-F1
#
_entry.id   AF-A0A428XQX5-F1
#
_cell.length_a   1.000
_cell.length_b   1.000
_cell.length_c   1.000
_cell.angle_alpha   90.00
_cell.angle_beta   90.00
_cell.angle_gamma   90.00
#
_symmetry.space_group_name_H-M   'P 1'
#
loop_
_entity.id
_entity.type
_entity.pdbx_description
1 polymer ?
#
loop_
_entity_poly.entity_id
_entity_poly.type
_entity_poly.pdbx_seq_one_letter_code
_entity_poly.pdbx_strand_id
1 'polypeptide(L)'
;MRAVARLALAPEVQRDYLRRLGVGGSADELALELDDTAQRLDELEGAGWIEPERAATIRRIDGMLNAMSGPPNAALWEPEALSAAPEWAEVRAAAQEFLLAP
;
A
#
# COMPACT_ATOMS: atom_id res chain seq x y z
N MET A 1 -10.82 -5.29 1.51
CA MET A 1 -9.42 -4.82 1.63
C MET A 1 -9.33 -3.32 1.39
N ARG A 2 -9.54 -2.54 2.45
CA ARG A 2 -9.59 -1.06 2.34
C ARG A 2 -8.20 -0.44 2.17
N ALA A 3 -7.16 -1.03 2.79
CA ALA A 3 -5.77 -0.58 2.63
C ALA A 3 -5.33 -0.65 1.16
N VAL A 4 -5.50 -1.80 0.50
CA VAL A 4 -5.18 -1.96 -0.93
C VAL A 4 -5.98 -0.98 -1.81
N ALA A 5 -7.28 -0.79 -1.52
CA ALA A 5 -8.08 0.17 -2.26
C ALA A 5 -7.55 1.61 -2.15
N ARG A 6 -7.02 2.01 -0.99
CA ARG A 6 -6.37 3.32 -0.80
C ARG A 6 -5.03 3.41 -1.52
N LEU A 7 -4.25 2.33 -1.53
CA LEU A 7 -3.01 2.26 -2.29
C LEU A 7 -3.23 2.41 -3.80
N ALA A 8 -4.39 2.05 -4.33
CA ALA A 8 -4.73 2.19 -5.75
C ALA A 8 -5.17 3.61 -6.18
N LEU A 9 -5.46 4.51 -5.22
CA LEU A 9 -5.97 5.85 -5.49
C LEU A 9 -4.91 6.75 -6.11
N ALA A 10 -5.36 7.80 -6.82
CA ALA A 10 -4.47 8.85 -7.31
C ALA A 10 -3.69 9.53 -6.15
N PRO A 11 -2.46 10.01 -6.40
CA PRO A 11 -1.60 10.61 -5.37
C PRO A 11 -2.29 11.72 -4.57
N GLU A 12 -3.07 12.57 -5.23
CA GLU A 12 -3.74 13.71 -4.61
C GLU A 12 -4.79 13.27 -3.60
N VAL A 13 -5.47 12.15 -3.89
CA VAL A 13 -6.48 11.56 -3.00
C VAL A 13 -5.80 10.86 -1.82
N GLN A 14 -4.67 10.18 -2.05
CA GLN A 14 -3.85 9.60 -0.98
C GLN A 14 -3.37 10.68 0.00
N ARG A 15 -2.84 11.80 -0.52
CA ARG A 15 -2.40 12.94 0.29
C ARG A 15 -3.53 13.60 1.06
N ASP A 16 -4.70 13.79 0.43
CA ASP A 16 -5.86 14.37 1.13
C ASP A 16 -6.36 13.45 2.25
N TYR A 17 -6.36 12.13 2.02
CA TYR A 17 -6.67 11.15 3.04
C TYR A 17 -5.72 11.24 4.25
N LEU A 18 -4.40 11.26 4.01
CA LEU A 18 -3.40 11.35 5.07
C LEU A 18 -3.48 12.67 5.85
N ARG A 19 -3.79 13.79 5.16
CA ARG A 19 -4.04 15.08 5.82
C ARG A 19 -5.24 15.00 6.77
N ARG A 20 -6.35 14.38 6.34
CA ARG A 20 -7.57 14.23 7.16
C ARG A 20 -7.37 13.30 8.34
N LEU A 21 -6.50 12.30 8.20
CA LEU A 21 -6.15 11.38 9.28
C LEU A 21 -5.31 12.06 10.38
N GLY A 22 -4.64 13.17 10.07
CA GLY A 22 -3.88 13.96 11.04
C GLY A 22 -2.44 13.49 11.25
N VAL A 23 -1.89 12.65 10.37
CA VAL A 23 -0.54 12.05 10.45
C VAL A 23 0.54 12.89 9.76
N GLY A 24 0.34 14.20 9.63
CA GLY A 24 1.29 15.10 8.95
C GLY A 24 1.46 14.86 7.44
N GLY A 25 0.65 13.98 6.83
CA GLY A 25 0.78 13.61 5.41
C GLY A 25 1.80 12.51 5.14
N SER A 26 2.36 11.90 6.18
CA SER A 26 3.37 10.85 6.07
C SER A 26 2.84 9.65 5.30
N ALA A 27 3.57 9.21 4.27
CA ALA A 27 3.15 8.13 3.39
C ALA A 27 3.34 6.74 4.02
N ASP A 28 4.12 6.66 5.11
CA ASP A 28 4.32 5.44 5.90
C ASP A 28 3.00 4.87 6.43
N GLU A 29 2.04 5.72 6.77
CA GLU A 29 0.74 5.31 7.26
C GLU A 29 -0.02 4.46 6.24
N LEU A 30 0.11 4.72 4.93
CA LEU A 30 -0.47 3.85 3.91
C LEU A 30 0.17 2.45 3.90
N ALA A 31 1.46 2.36 4.24
CA ALA A 31 2.15 1.09 4.38
C ALA A 31 1.76 0.37 5.67
N LEU A 32 1.66 1.09 6.79
CA LEU A 32 1.22 0.53 8.08
C LEU A 32 -0.19 -0.06 7.99
N GLU A 33 -1.12 0.63 7.33
CA GLU A 33 -2.47 0.10 7.12
C GLU A 33 -2.50 -1.17 6.27
N LEU A 34 -1.55 -1.34 5.34
CA LEU A 34 -1.40 -2.58 4.59
C LEU A 34 -0.74 -3.66 5.44
N ASP A 35 0.31 -3.33 6.19
CA ASP A 35 1.03 -4.26 7.07
C ASP A 35 0.06 -4.94 8.05
N ASP A 36 -0.86 -4.18 8.67
CA ASP A 36 -1.95 -4.72 9.50
C ASP A 36 -2.79 -5.80 8.78
N THR A 37 -2.99 -5.64 7.46
CA THR A 37 -3.69 -6.63 6.62
C THR A 37 -2.78 -7.81 6.26
N ALA A 38 -1.52 -7.53 5.92
CA ALA A 38 -0.53 -8.51 5.49
C ALA A 38 -0.17 -9.50 6.62
N GLN A 39 -0.07 -9.02 7.87
CA GLN A 39 0.16 -9.86 9.05
C GLN A 39 -0.91 -10.93 9.27
N ARG A 40 -2.11 -10.72 8.74
CA ARG A 40 -3.26 -11.64 8.87
C ARG A 40 -3.50 -12.46 7.60
N LEU A 41 -2.66 -12.30 6.58
CA LEU A 41 -2.95 -12.78 5.24
C LEU A 41 -2.98 -14.32 5.16
N ASP A 42 -2.06 -14.99 5.83
CA ASP A 42 -2.00 -16.46 5.86
C ASP A 42 -3.24 -17.06 6.53
N GLU A 43 -3.76 -16.41 7.59
CA GLU A 43 -5.00 -16.83 8.25
C GLU A 43 -6.21 -16.66 7.31
N LEU A 44 -6.27 -15.53 6.59
CA LEU A 44 -7.36 -15.24 5.65
C LEU A 44 -7.35 -16.20 4.46
N GLU A 45 -6.17 -16.50 3.91
CA GLU A 45 -6.00 -17.45 2.80
C GLU A 45 -6.34 -18.88 3.26
N GLY A 46 -5.81 -19.31 4.42
CA GLY A 46 -6.07 -20.64 4.97
C GLY A 46 -7.55 -20.88 5.32
N ALA A 47 -8.29 -19.80 5.65
CA ALA A 47 -9.72 -19.86 5.90
C ALA A 47 -10.59 -19.58 4.65
N GLY A 48 -9.99 -19.40 3.47
CA GLY A 48 -10.71 -19.20 2.20
C GLY A 48 -11.43 -17.86 2.06
N TRP A 49 -11.04 -16.83 2.84
CA TRP A 49 -11.63 -15.48 2.76
C TRP A 49 -11.00 -14.63 1.66
N ILE A 50 -9.89 -15.08 1.10
CA ILE A 50 -9.17 -14.43 0.01
C ILE A 50 -8.61 -15.50 -0.92
N GLU A 51 -8.76 -15.26 -2.22
CA GLU A 51 -8.19 -16.12 -3.25
C GLU A 51 -6.65 -16.05 -3.28
N PRO A 52 -5.95 -17.14 -3.59
CA PRO A 52 -4.49 -17.19 -3.62
C PRO A 52 -3.85 -16.09 -4.49
N GLU A 53 -4.44 -15.76 -5.65
CA GLU A 53 -3.92 -14.71 -6.56
C GLU A 53 -4.00 -13.31 -5.93
N ARG A 54 -5.08 -13.06 -5.19
CA ARG A 54 -5.29 -11.81 -4.45
C ARG A 54 -4.32 -11.73 -3.27
N ALA A 55 -4.11 -12.83 -2.57
CA ALA A 55 -3.11 -12.90 -1.50
C ALA A 55 -1.69 -12.68 -2.03
N ALA A 56 -1.33 -13.31 -3.16
CA ALA A 56 -0.04 -13.10 -3.81
C ALA A 56 0.18 -11.62 -4.19
N THR A 57 -0.87 -10.92 -4.64
CA THR A 57 -0.76 -9.49 -4.96
C THR A 57 -0.51 -8.64 -3.72
N ILE A 58 -1.15 -8.94 -2.58
CA ILE A 58 -0.89 -8.23 -1.31
C ILE A 58 0.55 -8.46 -0.85
N ARG A 59 1.05 -9.69 -0.87
CA ARG A 59 2.44 -10.00 -0.51
C ARG A 59 3.44 -9.24 -1.39
N ARG A 60 3.12 -9.09 -2.69
CA ARG A 60 3.95 -8.30 -3.60
C ARG A 60 3.98 -6.82 -3.21
N ILE A 61 2.81 -6.22 -2.97
CA ILE A 61 2.72 -4.81 -2.57
C ILE A 61 3.46 -4.58 -1.24
N ASP A 62 3.26 -5.47 -0.27
CA ASP A 62 3.95 -5.45 1.03
C ASP A 62 5.47 -5.52 0.86
N GLY A 63 5.96 -6.44 0.02
CA GLY A 63 7.38 -6.55 -0.31
C GLY A 63 7.95 -5.28 -0.97
N MET A 64 7.18 -4.61 -1.83
CA MET A 64 7.58 -3.33 -2.45
C MET A 64 7.71 -2.23 -1.40
N LEU A 65 6.73 -2.10 -0.51
CA LEU A 65 6.75 -1.11 0.57
C LEU A 65 7.90 -1.38 1.55
N ASN A 66 8.15 -2.65 1.88
CA ASN A 66 9.29 -3.01 2.73
C ASN A 66 10.64 -2.68 2.06
N ALA A 67 10.77 -2.83 0.74
CA ALA A 67 11.98 -2.46 0.00
C ALA A 67 12.25 -0.93 0.00
N MET A 68 11.21 -0.11 0.19
CA MET A 68 11.32 1.35 0.35
C MET A 68 11.78 1.76 1.75
N SER A 69 11.91 0.83 2.69
CA SER A 69 12.33 1.12 4.07
C SER A 69 13.80 1.54 4.17
N GLY A 70 14.13 2.14 5.31
CA GLY A 70 15.51 2.41 5.73
C GLY A 70 15.99 3.85 5.45
N PRO A 71 17.06 4.29 6.14
CA PRO A 71 17.53 5.68 6.07
C PRO A 71 17.82 6.21 4.66
N PRO A 72 18.41 5.44 3.72
CA PRO A 72 18.66 5.92 2.36
C PRO A 72 17.40 6.30 1.59
N ASN A 73 16.27 5.70 1.95
CA ASN A 73 15.00 5.84 1.26
C ASN A 73 14.01 6.72 2.04
N ALA A 74 14.46 7.43 3.09
CA ALA A 74 13.58 8.24 3.94
C ALA A 74 12.70 9.21 3.15
N ALA A 75 13.24 9.80 2.08
CA ALA A 75 12.51 10.73 1.21
C ALA A 75 11.30 10.09 0.49
N LEU A 76 11.26 8.76 0.34
CA LEU A 76 10.11 8.06 -0.24
C LEU A 76 8.88 8.10 0.67
N TRP A 77 9.04 8.39 1.95
CA TRP A 77 7.95 8.42 2.92
C TRP A 77 7.36 9.82 3.14
N GLU A 78 7.97 10.83 2.52
CA GLU A 78 7.47 12.20 2.54
C GLU A 78 6.22 12.37 1.65
N PRO A 79 5.30 13.28 1.98
CA PRO A 79 4.04 13.45 1.26
C PRO A 79 4.20 13.68 -0.26
N GLU A 80 5.28 14.36 -0.66
CA GLU A 80 5.58 14.71 -2.05
C GLU A 80 5.97 13.47 -2.88
N ALA A 81 6.54 12.45 -2.25
CA ALA A 81 6.96 11.22 -2.92
C ALA A 81 5.78 10.46 -3.52
N LEU A 82 4.58 10.57 -2.93
CA LEU A 82 3.37 9.96 -3.47
C LEU A 82 3.13 10.35 -4.94
N SER A 83 3.45 11.59 -5.33
CA SER A 83 3.30 12.07 -6.71
C SER A 83 4.58 11.92 -7.54
N ALA A 84 5.75 12.07 -6.94
CA ALA A 84 7.02 12.21 -7.66
C ALA A 84 7.83 10.92 -7.79
N ALA A 85 7.69 9.99 -6.85
CA ALA A 85 8.52 8.79 -6.79
C ALA A 85 7.92 7.66 -7.66
N PRO A 86 8.73 7.03 -8.54
CA PRO A 86 8.27 5.91 -9.35
C PRO A 86 7.82 4.71 -8.50
N GLU A 87 8.42 4.49 -7.34
CA GLU A 87 8.10 3.39 -6.42
C GLU A 87 6.62 3.44 -6.00
N TRP A 88 6.11 4.63 -5.67
CA TRP A 88 4.69 4.81 -5.34
C TRP A 88 3.77 4.63 -6.55
N ALA A 89 4.24 4.91 -7.76
CA ALA A 89 3.48 4.63 -8.98
C ALA A 89 3.36 3.12 -9.23
N GLU A 90 4.43 2.37 -8.97
CA GLU A 90 4.43 0.91 -9.06
C GLU A 90 3.52 0.28 -8.00
N VAL A 91 3.57 0.78 -6.75
CA VAL A 91 2.64 0.36 -5.67
C VAL A 91 1.18 0.57 -6.07
N ARG A 92 0.86 1.74 -6.64
CA ARG A 92 -0.48 2.03 -7.17
C ARG A 92 -0.90 1.06 -8.26
N ALA A 93 -0.02 0.79 -9.22
CA ALA A 93 -0.32 -0.14 -10.32
C ALA A 93 -0.61 -1.55 -9.78
N ALA A 94 0.21 -2.04 -8.85
CA ALA A 94 0.00 -3.33 -8.20
C ALA A 94 -1.33 -3.38 -7.42
N ALA A 95 -1.67 -2.31 -6.70
CA ALA A 95 -2.94 -2.20 -6.00
C ALA A 95 -4.15 -2.12 -6.95
N GLN A 96 -4.00 -1.52 -8.13
CA GLN A 96 -5.04 -1.51 -9.16
C GLN A 96 -5.25 -2.90 -9.77
N GLU A 97 -4.18 -3.64 -10.03
CA GLU A 97 -4.25 -5.04 -10.47
C GLU A 97 -5.04 -5.88 -9.46
N PHE A 98 -4.78 -5.70 -8.16
CA PHE A 98 -5.55 -6.36 -7.11
C PHE A 98 -7.06 -6.07 -7.23
N LEU A 99 -7.46 -4.83 -7.52
CA LEU A 99 -8.88 -4.44 -7.62
C LEU A 99 -9.54 -4.98 -8.90
N LEU A 100 -8.78 -5.18 -9.96
CA LEU A 100 -9.26 -5.65 -11.26
C LEU A 100 -9.19 -7.17 -11.43
N ALA A 101 -8.46 -7.87 -10.55
CA ALA A 101 -8.47 -9.32 -10.50
C ALA A 101 -9.94 -9.83 -10.40
N PRO A 102 -10.29 -10.94 -11.08
CA PRO A 102 -11.63 -11.50 -11.07
C PRO A 102 -12.08 -12.04 -9.70
#